data_AF-A0A7M1QZU7-F1
#
_entry.id   AF-A0A7M1QZU7-F1
#
_cell.length_a   1.000
_cell.length_b   1.000
_cell.length_c   1.000
_cell.angle_alpha   90.00
_cell.angle_beta   90.00
_cell.angle_gamma   90.00
#
_symmetry.space_group_name_H-M   'P 1'
#
loop_
_entity.id
_entity.type
_entity.pdbx_description
1 polymer ?
#
loop_
_entity_poly.entity_id
_entity_poly.type
_entity_poly.pdbx_seq_one_letter_code
_entity_poly.pdbx_strand_id
1 'polypeptide(L)'
;MLGVTVGKYFNQAFEIDRLRKENARLLKINAELNALLGGAGIDNPYGVTPDELTLATSGRKIEAIKAYRARTGADLLSAKNAIDAVV
;
A
#
# COMPACT_ATOMS: atom_id res chain seq x y z
N MET A 1 -40.67 -13.91 -16.65
CA MET A 1 -39.25 -13.51 -16.79
C MET A 1 -38.84 -12.32 -15.92
N LEU A 2 -39.77 -11.45 -15.46
CA LEU A 2 -39.45 -10.25 -14.66
C LEU A 2 -39.12 -10.52 -13.17
N GLY A 3 -39.62 -11.61 -12.58
CA GLY A 3 -39.40 -11.90 -11.14
C GLY A 3 -37.96 -12.24 -10.74
N VAL A 4 -37.20 -12.89 -11.62
CA VAL A 4 -35.79 -13.29 -11.35
C VAL A 4 -34.84 -12.09 -11.43
N THR A 5 -35.09 -11.18 -12.36
CA THR A 5 -34.31 -9.96 -12.56
C THR A 5 -34.49 -8.98 -11.42
N VAL A 6 -35.73 -8.79 -10.96
CA VAL A 6 -36.05 -7.90 -9.83
C VAL A 6 -35.44 -8.41 -8.52
N GLY A 7 -35.49 -9.72 -8.24
CA GLY A 7 -34.85 -10.31 -7.05
C GLY A 7 -33.32 -10.22 -7.03
N LYS A 8 -32.65 -10.26 -8.20
CA LYS A 8 -31.20 -10.01 -8.30
C LYS A 8 -30.84 -8.56 -7.97
N TYR A 9 -31.62 -7.59 -8.45
CA TYR A 9 -31.39 -6.17 -8.16
C TYR A 9 -31.65 -5.83 -6.68
N PHE A 10 -32.70 -6.41 -6.09
CA PHE A 10 -32.95 -6.24 -4.65
C PHE A 10 -31.80 -6.80 -3.81
N ASN A 11 -31.31 -8.01 -4.09
CA ASN A 11 -30.14 -8.57 -3.40
C ASN A 11 -28.86 -7.76 -3.67
N GLN A 12 -28.65 -7.28 -4.90
CA GLN A 12 -27.51 -6.42 -5.21
C GLN A 12 -27.55 -5.09 -4.46
N ALA A 13 -28.72 -4.48 -4.29
CA ALA A 13 -28.87 -3.23 -3.54
C ALA A 13 -28.51 -3.42 -2.06
N PHE A 14 -28.98 -4.51 -1.43
CA PHE A 14 -28.59 -4.84 -0.05
C PHE A 14 -27.09 -5.12 0.08
N GLU A 15 -26.49 -5.82 -0.87
CA GLU A 15 -25.05 -6.08 -0.86
C GLU A 15 -24.25 -4.79 -1.06
N ILE A 16 -24.70 -3.86 -1.90
CA ILE A 16 -24.09 -2.54 -2.07
C ILE A 16 -24.11 -1.75 -0.77
N ASP A 17 -25.24 -1.72 -0.06
CA ASP A 17 -25.33 -0.99 1.21
C ASP A 17 -24.51 -1.65 2.32
N ARG A 18 -24.42 -2.97 2.32
CA ARG A 18 -23.51 -3.72 3.20
C ARG A 18 -22.05 -3.38 2.90
N LEU A 19 -21.65 -3.45 1.64
CA LEU A 19 -20.30 -3.13 1.18
C LEU A 19 -19.93 -1.68 1.48
N ARG A 20 -20.87 -0.74 1.35
CA ARG A 20 -20.66 0.67 1.74
C ARG A 20 -20.41 0.84 3.23
N LYS A 21 -21.18 0.15 4.07
CA LYS A 21 -20.98 0.16 5.53
C LYS A 21 -19.63 -0.44 5.92
N GLU A 22 -19.25 -1.54 5.28
CA GLU A 22 -17.96 -2.18 5.52
C GLU A 22 -16.81 -1.30 5.03
N ASN A 23 -16.93 -0.70 3.85
CA ASN A 23 -15.94 0.24 3.34
C ASN A 23 -15.77 1.46 4.26
N ALA A 24 -16.87 2.00 4.79
CA ALA A 24 -16.80 3.10 5.76
C ALA A 24 -16.06 2.69 7.05
N ARG A 25 -16.28 1.45 7.52
CA ARG A 25 -15.56 0.90 8.68
C ARG A 25 -14.08 0.68 8.38
N LEU A 26 -13.75 0.11 7.24
CA LEU A 26 -12.37 -0.12 6.80
C LEU A 26 -11.60 1.19 6.65
N LEU A 27 -12.22 2.22 6.07
CA LEU A 27 -11.62 3.55 5.96
C LEU A 27 -11.31 4.15 7.33
N LYS A 28 -12.21 3.98 8.30
CA LYS A 28 -11.99 4.45 9.67
C LYS A 28 -10.82 3.73 10.34
N ILE A 29 -10.77 2.40 10.23
CA ILE A 29 -9.65 1.60 10.77
C ILE A 29 -8.33 2.00 10.14
N ASN A 30 -8.29 2.18 8.82
CA ASN A 30 -7.09 2.63 8.13
C ASN A 30 -6.65 4.04 8.58
N ALA A 31 -7.59 4.97 8.78
CA ALA A 31 -7.28 6.30 9.29
C ALA A 31 -6.72 6.27 10.72
N GLU A 32 -7.29 5.44 11.59
CA GLU A 32 -6.81 5.23 12.96
C GLU A 32 -5.41 4.59 12.98
N LEU A 33 -5.19 3.57 12.16
CA LEU A 33 -3.87 2.95 11.99
C LEU A 33 -2.84 3.95 11.47
N ASN A 34 -3.21 4.80 10.51
CA ASN A 34 -2.32 5.86 9.98
C ASN A 34 -1.95 6.88 11.05
N ALA A 35 -2.91 7.29 11.88
CA ALA A 35 -2.66 8.22 12.97
C ALA A 35 -1.73 7.60 14.04
N LEU A 36 -1.93 6.33 14.37
CA LEU A 36 -1.07 5.60 15.33
C LEU A 36 0.34 5.35 14.77
N LEU A 37 0.45 5.07 13.48
CA LEU A 37 1.72 4.85 12.77
C LEU A 37 2.39 6.17 12.32
N GLY A 38 1.85 7.32 12.74
CA GLY A 38 2.46 8.64 12.51
C GLY A 38 2.55 9.06 11.04
N GLY A 39 1.69 8.50 10.16
CA GLY A 39 1.68 8.79 8.72
C GLY A 39 2.94 8.32 7.96
N ALA A 40 3.84 7.56 8.60
CA ALA A 40 5.18 7.28 8.05
C ALA A 40 5.29 5.99 7.21
N GLY A 41 4.19 5.29 6.90
CA GLY A 41 4.30 3.90 6.48
C GLY A 41 3.25 3.32 5.53
N ILE A 42 2.46 4.12 4.81
CA ILE A 42 1.49 3.55 3.84
C ILE A 42 1.88 3.82 2.38
N ASP A 43 2.64 4.88 2.15
CA ASP A 43 3.18 5.32 0.87
C ASP A 43 4.51 4.63 0.48
N ASN A 44 5.09 3.86 1.40
CA ASN A 44 6.38 3.20 1.22
C ASN A 44 6.39 1.75 1.72
N PRO A 45 5.79 0.82 0.97
CA PRO A 45 5.67 -0.59 1.38
C PRO A 45 7.02 -1.29 1.55
N TYR A 46 8.10 -0.71 1.02
CA TYR A 46 9.46 -1.23 1.14
C TYR A 46 10.29 -0.51 2.21
N GLY A 47 9.75 0.51 2.89
CA GLY A 47 10.48 1.24 3.92
C GLY A 47 11.76 1.91 3.40
N VAL A 48 11.83 2.28 2.12
CA VAL A 48 12.94 3.03 1.50
C VAL A 48 12.96 4.47 2.02
N THR A 49 14.05 4.92 2.61
CA THR A 49 14.10 6.28 3.16
C THR A 49 14.14 7.35 2.06
N PRO A 50 13.77 8.61 2.34
CA PRO A 50 13.90 9.70 1.36
C PRO A 50 15.32 9.85 0.79
N ASP A 51 16.35 9.58 1.61
CA ASP A 51 17.76 9.63 1.18
C ASP A 51 18.08 8.52 0.16
N GLU A 52 17.61 7.30 0.43
CA GLU A 52 17.76 6.15 -0.47
C GLU A 52 17.02 6.38 -1.79
N LEU A 53 15.82 6.96 -1.73
CA LEU A 53 15.03 7.35 -2.90
C LEU A 53 15.74 8.43 -3.74
N THR A 54 16.33 9.44 -3.07
CA THR A 54 17.10 10.50 -3.75
C THR A 54 18.31 9.91 -4.48
N LEU A 55 19.06 9.00 -3.85
CA LEU A 55 20.16 8.29 -4.52
C LEU A 55 19.68 7.48 -5.72
N ALA A 56 18.56 6.80 -5.58
CA ALA A 56 18.04 5.92 -6.61
C ALA A 56 17.54 6.69 -7.84
N THR A 57 16.80 7.78 -7.62
CA THR A 57 16.30 8.69 -8.67
C THR A 57 17.40 9.53 -9.33
N SER A 58 18.52 9.78 -8.62
CA SER A 58 19.71 10.45 -9.16
C SER A 58 20.59 9.54 -10.03
N GLY A 59 20.13 8.34 -10.39
CA GLY A 59 20.91 7.37 -11.17
C GLY A 59 21.99 6.61 -10.37
N ARG A 60 22.11 6.86 -9.06
CA ARG A 60 23.08 6.20 -8.15
C ARG A 60 22.47 4.95 -7.51
N LYS A 61 21.86 4.09 -8.33
CA LYS A 61 21.07 2.94 -7.87
C LYS A 61 21.85 1.95 -7.00
N ILE A 62 23.13 1.71 -7.32
CA ILE A 62 23.98 0.81 -6.53
C ILE A 62 24.22 1.35 -5.12
N GLU A 63 24.34 2.68 -4.97
CA GLU A 63 24.53 3.32 -3.67
C GLU A 63 23.25 3.28 -2.84
N ALA A 64 22.10 3.50 -3.47
CA ALA A 64 20.80 3.33 -2.82
C ALA A 64 20.61 1.90 -2.29
N ILE A 65 20.92 0.88 -3.10
CA ILE A 65 20.85 -0.53 -2.69
C ILE A 65 21.82 -0.80 -1.53
N LYS A 66 23.04 -0.26 -1.56
CA LYS A 66 24.00 -0.42 -0.46
C LYS A 66 23.49 0.23 0.83
N ALA A 67 22.98 1.45 0.77
CA ALA A 67 22.43 2.17 1.91
C ALA A 67 21.24 1.41 2.53
N TYR A 68 20.30 0.96 1.69
CA TYR A 68 19.16 0.15 2.12
C TYR A 68 19.59 -1.13 2.83
N ARG A 69 20.58 -1.86 2.28
CA ARG A 69 21.11 -3.08 2.90
C ARG A 69 21.81 -2.82 4.23
N ALA A 70 22.61 -1.76 4.32
CA ALA A 70 23.33 -1.41 5.54
C ALA A 70 22.36 -1.09 6.69
N ARG A 71 21.22 -0.45 6.36
CA ARG A 71 20.19 -0.10 7.34
C ARG A 71 19.27 -1.26 7.71
N THR A 72 18.82 -2.04 6.74
CA THR A 72 17.78 -3.08 6.94
C THR A 72 18.34 -4.48 7.18
N GLY A 73 19.61 -4.72 6.85
CA GLY A 73 20.19 -6.07 6.83
C GLY A 73 19.68 -6.95 5.68
N ALA A 74 18.92 -6.39 4.73
CA ALA A 74 18.36 -7.15 3.61
C ALA A 74 19.46 -7.79 2.74
N ASP A 75 19.12 -8.96 2.17
CA ASP A 75 19.93 -9.56 1.12
C ASP A 75 19.91 -8.68 -0.15
N LEU A 76 20.82 -8.98 -1.08
CA LEU A 76 21.00 -8.17 -2.28
C LEU A 76 19.75 -8.15 -3.18
N LEU A 77 19.03 -9.27 -3.29
CA LEU A 77 17.85 -9.37 -4.14
C LEU A 77 16.69 -8.56 -3.55
N SER A 78 16.43 -8.72 -2.25
CA SER A 78 15.40 -7.99 -1.53
C SER A 78 15.64 -6.48 -1.58
N ALA A 79 16.89 -6.04 -1.38
CA ALA A 79 17.23 -4.63 -1.45
C ALA A 79 17.14 -4.06 -2.87
N LYS A 80 17.55 -4.83 -3.89
CA LYS A 80 17.36 -4.42 -5.28
C LYS A 80 15.89 -4.24 -5.59
N ASN A 81 15.04 -5.20 -5.22
CA ASN A 81 13.60 -5.15 -5.47
C ASN A 81 12.95 -3.96 -4.76
N ALA A 82 13.35 -3.66 -3.51
CA ALA A 82 12.88 -2.50 -2.78
C ALA A 82 13.21 -1.18 -3.49
N ILE A 83 14.45 -1.02 -3.95
CA ILE A 83 14.88 0.18 -4.67
C ILE A 83 14.29 0.23 -6.10
N ASP A 84 14.13 -0.90 -6.77
CA ASP A 84 13.51 -0.98 -8.10
C ASP A 84 12.02 -0.60 -8.05
N ALA A 85 11.32 -0.82 -6.94
CA ALA A 85 9.90 -0.55 -6.80
C ALA A 85 9.54 0.92 -6.53
N VAL A 86 10.53 1.77 -6.24
CA VAL A 86 10.33 3.19 -5.88
C VAL A 86 10.95 4.18 -6.86
N VAL A 87 11.61 3.70 -7.93
CA VAL A 87 12.26 4.51 -8.99
C VAL A 87 11.50 4.40 -10.29
#